data_AF-A0A1G9JPN0-F1
#
_entry.id   AF-A0A1G9JPN0-F1
#
_cell.length_a   1.000
_cell.length_b   1.000
_cell.length_c   1.000
_cell.angle_alpha   90.00
_cell.angle_beta   90.00
_cell.angle_gamma   90.00
#
_symmetry.space_group_name_H-M   'P 1'
#
loop_
_entity.id
_entity.type
_entity.pdbx_description
1 polymer ?
#
loop_
_entity_poly.entity_id
_entity_poly.type
_entity_poly.pdbx_seq_one_letter_code
_entity_poly.pdbx_strand_id
1 'polypeptide(L)'
;MEVMDDVIVANTPHYLLVIDQDNGKLLKQKHFADRETIGQIKYYNGFYYYLCSDNNLYKIDQDLKDETVVAKNIKYQTERAIDDTYIELY
;
A
#
# COMPACT_ATOMS: atom_id res chain seq x y z
N MET A 1 -21.38 -6.15 -4.55
CA MET A 1 -19.99 -5.89 -4.13
C MET A 1 -20.08 -4.67 -3.24
N GLU A 2 -20.25 -4.91 -1.94
CA GLU A 2 -20.32 -3.83 -0.95
C GLU A 2 -18.97 -3.12 -0.94
N VAL A 3 -18.99 -1.83 -1.24
CA VAL A 3 -17.87 -0.97 -0.87
C VAL A 3 -17.85 -0.96 0.65
N MET A 4 -16.73 -1.31 1.28
CA MET A 4 -16.53 -1.06 2.71
C MET A 4 -16.43 0.46 2.89
N ASP A 5 -17.56 1.16 2.82
CA ASP A 5 -17.63 2.63 2.90
C ASP A 5 -17.33 3.15 4.32
N ASP A 6 -17.31 2.28 5.35
CA ASP A 6 -17.17 2.66 6.76
C ASP A 6 -15.81 2.29 7.38
N VAL A 7 -14.73 2.25 6.59
CA VAL A 7 -13.39 2.01 7.12
C VAL A 7 -12.35 3.03 6.67
N ILE A 8 -11.47 3.37 7.60
CA ILE A 8 -10.26 4.15 7.36
C ILE A 8 -9.11 3.17 7.15
N VAL A 9 -8.34 3.38 6.09
CA VAL A 9 -7.13 2.58 5.81
C VAL A 9 -5.92 3.48 5.94
N ALA A 10 -4.97 3.07 6.77
CA ALA A 10 -3.77 3.83 7.08
C ALA A 10 -2.52 2.93 7.08
N ASN A 11 -1.36 3.52 6.86
CA ASN A 11 -0.06 2.87 7.02
C ASN A 11 0.81 3.59 8.05
N THR A 12 1.61 2.79 8.74
CA THR A 12 2.88 3.21 9.35
C THR A 12 4.02 2.55 8.56
N PRO A 13 5.31 2.83 8.84
CA PRO A 13 6.40 2.14 8.17
C PRO A 13 6.21 0.61 8.16
N HIS A 14 5.86 -0.02 9.28
CA HIS A 14 5.77 -1.48 9.36
C HIS A 14 4.35 -2.06 9.38
N TYR A 15 3.30 -1.24 9.20
CA TYR A 15 1.93 -1.73 9.30
C TYR A 15 1.00 -1.17 8.23
N LEU A 16 0.11 -2.03 7.73
CA LEU A 16 -1.19 -1.64 7.19
C LEU A 16 -2.25 -1.82 8.26
N LEU A 17 -3.13 -0.84 8.42
CA LEU A 17 -4.18 -0.81 9.41
C LEU A 17 -5.52 -0.55 8.73
N VAL A 18 -6.54 -1.35 9.06
CA VAL A 18 -7.94 -1.10 8.70
C VAL A 18 -8.66 -0.76 10.00
N ILE A 19 -9.24 0.43 10.05
CA ILE A 19 -9.79 1.05 11.24
C ILE A 19 -11.28 1.31 11.00
N ASP A 20 -12.11 0.96 11.98
CA ASP A 20 -13.52 1.29 12.02
C ASP A 20 -13.69 2.81 12.05
N GLN A 21 -14.41 3.37 11.09
CA GLN A 21 -14.55 4.83 10.97
C GLN A 21 -15.35 5.45 12.12
N ASP A 22 -16.33 4.73 12.67
CA ASP A 22 -17.26 5.27 13.66
C ASP A 22 -16.65 5.36 15.06
N ASN A 23 -15.82 4.38 15.41
CA ASN A 23 -15.28 4.26 16.77
C ASN A 23 -13.74 4.22 16.85
N GLY A 24 -13.04 4.22 15.71
CA GLY A 24 -11.58 4.24 15.64
C GLY A 24 -10.91 2.91 16.05
N LYS A 25 -11.67 1.82 16.21
CA LYS A 25 -11.14 0.52 16.58
C LYS A 25 -10.38 -0.09 15.41
N LEU A 26 -9.22 -0.68 15.71
CA LEU A 26 -8.49 -1.49 14.74
C LEU A 26 -9.27 -2.77 14.43
N LEU A 27 -9.66 -2.94 13.16
CA LEU A 27 -10.38 -4.10 12.67
C LEU A 27 -9.42 -5.18 12.14
N LYS A 28 -8.42 -4.76 11.38
CA LYS A 28 -7.41 -5.64 10.77
C LYS A 28 -6.05 -4.95 10.73
N GLN A 29 -4.98 -5.74 10.77
CA GLN A 29 -3.64 -5.24 10.53
C GLN A 29 -2.79 -6.27 9.78
N LYS A 30 -1.80 -5.76 9.04
CA LYS A 30 -0.71 -6.55 8.48
C LYS A 30 0.61 -5.93 8.88
N HIS A 31 1.49 -6.73 9.48
CA HIS A 31 2.84 -6.33 9.86
C HIS A 31 3.83 -6.69 8.74
N PHE A 32 4.80 -5.80 8.51
CA PHE A 32 5.89 -6.00 7.57
C PHE A 32 7.22 -6.14 8.33
N ALA A 33 7.74 -7.37 8.38
CA ALA A 33 8.97 -7.66 9.12
C ALA A 33 10.23 -7.12 8.42
N ASP A 34 10.29 -7.25 7.10
CA ASP A 34 11.54 -7.06 6.33
C ASP A 34 11.51 -5.83 5.41
N ARG A 35 10.44 -5.04 5.47
CA ARG A 35 10.26 -3.85 4.63
C ARG A 35 9.37 -2.82 5.30
N GLU A 36 9.45 -1.60 4.79
CA GLU A 36 8.66 -0.47 5.25
C GLU A 36 7.77 0.04 4.12
N THR A 37 6.52 0.41 4.42
CA THR A 37 5.69 1.14 3.47
C THR A 37 6.21 2.56 3.28
N ILE A 38 6.10 3.06 2.05
CA ILE A 38 6.57 4.38 1.65
C ILE A 38 5.43 5.12 0.97
N GLY A 39 5.20 6.35 1.42
CA GLY A 39 4.16 7.21 0.88
C GLY A 39 2.75 6.75 1.28
N GLN A 40 1.79 7.01 0.39
CA GLN A 40 0.38 6.77 0.63
C GLN A 40 -0.09 5.43 0.05
N ILE A 41 -1.09 4.83 0.71
CA ILE A 41 -1.86 3.71 0.17
C ILE A 41 -2.90 4.24 -0.83
N LYS A 42 -3.14 3.52 -1.92
CA LYS A 42 -4.25 3.78 -2.86
C LYS A 42 -5.18 2.58 -2.94
N TYR A 43 -6.49 2.83 -2.96
CA TYR A 43 -7.49 1.80 -3.17
C TYR A 43 -7.98 1.81 -4.62
N TYR A 44 -7.99 0.65 -5.28
CA TYR A 44 -8.50 0.50 -6.64
C TYR A 44 -8.96 -0.94 -6.90
N ASN A 45 -10.17 -1.10 -7.46
CA ASN A 45 -10.76 -2.39 -7.84
C ASN A 45 -10.68 -3.49 -6.76
N GLY A 46 -10.94 -3.15 -5.49
CA GLY A 46 -10.94 -4.14 -4.40
C GLY A 46 -9.56 -4.46 -3.81
N PHE A 47 -8.52 -3.70 -4.18
CA PHE A 47 -7.17 -3.89 -3.66
C PHE A 47 -6.59 -2.59 -3.09
N TYR A 48 -5.76 -2.74 -2.06
CA TYR A 48 -4.88 -1.67 -1.56
C TYR A 48 -3.51 -1.80 -2.22
N TYR A 49 -3.03 -0.70 -2.78
CA TYR A 49 -1.72 -0.56 -3.43
C TYR A 49 -0.81 0.28 -2.56
N TYR A 50 0.41 -0.19 -2.34
CA TYR A 50 1.41 0.50 -1.51
C TYR A 50 2.81 0.16 -1.98
N LEU A 51 3.69 1.15 -1.91
CA LEU A 51 5.10 1.05 -2.23
C LEU A 51 5.88 0.68 -0.97
N CYS A 52 6.95 -0.09 -1.10
CA CYS A 52 7.83 -0.43 0.01
C CYS A 52 9.29 -0.03 -0.22
N SER A 53 10.07 -0.01 0.87
CA SER A 53 11.52 0.31 0.90
C SER A 53 12.40 -0.66 0.12
N ASP A 54 11.86 -1.81 -0.28
CA ASP A 54 12.48 -2.75 -1.21
C ASP A 54 12.28 -2.37 -2.69
N ASN A 55 11.78 -1.16 -2.97
CA ASN A 55 11.48 -0.62 -4.29
C ASN A 55 10.38 -1.39 -5.04
N ASN A 56 9.52 -2.14 -4.35
CA ASN A 56 8.43 -2.88 -4.98
C ASN A 56 7.08 -2.24 -4.69
N LEU A 57 6.21 -2.19 -5.71
CA LEU A 57 4.79 -1.87 -5.55
C LEU A 57 4.02 -3.16 -5.31
N TYR A 58 3.32 -3.21 -4.20
CA TYR A 58 2.46 -4.32 -3.82
C TYR A 58 1.00 -3.95 -4.05
N LYS A 59 0.18 -4.98 -4.25
CA LYS A 59 -1.25 -4.92 -4.00
C LYS A 59 -1.63 -6.00 -2.99
N ILE A 60 -2.64 -5.72 -2.19
CA ILE A 60 -3.23 -6.69 -1.26
C ILE A 60 -4.75 -6.56 -1.26
N ASP A 61 -5.44 -7.66 -1.06
CA ASP A 61 -6.89 -7.69 -0.93
C ASP A 61 -7.38 -6.98 0.36
N GLN A 62 -8.68 -6.72 0.45
CA GLN A 62 -9.30 -6.01 1.57
C GLN A 62 -9.25 -6.79 2.90
N ASP A 63 -8.99 -8.10 2.86
CA ASP A 63 -8.78 -8.92 4.04
C ASP A 63 -7.33 -8.92 4.53
N LEU A 64 -6.42 -8.24 3.81
CA LEU A 64 -4.99 -8.16 4.09
C LEU A 64 -4.29 -9.53 4.07
N LYS A 65 -4.76 -10.47 3.25
CA LYS A 65 -4.26 -11.86 3.17
C LYS A 65 -3.44 -12.10 1.91
N ASP A 66 -4.02 -11.78 0.76
CA ASP A 66 -3.50 -12.15 -0.55
C ASP A 66 -2.73 -10.98 -1.16
N GLU A 67 -1.43 -10.99 -0.92
CA GLU A 67 -0.51 -9.97 -1.40
C GLU A 67 0.19 -10.40 -2.69
N THR A 68 0.38 -9.47 -3.62
CA THR A 68 1.11 -9.72 -4.87
C THR A 68 2.00 -8.53 -5.20
N VAL A 69 3.18 -8.80 -5.74
CA VAL A 69 4.03 -7.77 -6.33
C VAL A 69 3.48 -7.38 -7.69
N VAL A 70 3.17 -6.10 -7.88
CA VAL A 70 2.64 -5.54 -9.13
C VAL A 70 3.77 -5.02 -10.02
N ALA A 71 4.78 -4.39 -9.42
CA ALA A 71 5.94 -3.87 -10.11
C ALA A 71 7.17 -3.92 -9.20
N LYS A 72 8.36 -4.09 -9.79
CA LYS A 72 9.63 -4.25 -9.08
C LYS A 72 10.63 -3.16 -9.42
N ASN A 73 11.56 -2.88 -8.51
CA ASN A 73 12.68 -1.95 -8.69
C ASN A 73 12.26 -0.54 -9.12
N ILE A 74 11.14 -0.05 -8.60
CA ILE A 74 10.64 1.31 -8.85
C ILE A 74 11.63 2.31 -8.24
N LYS A 75 12.15 3.22 -9.07
CA LYS A 75 12.96 4.34 -8.61
C LYS A 75 12.04 5.50 -8.24
N TYR A 76 11.84 5.73 -6.95
CA TYR A 76 10.94 6.78 -6.43
C TYR A 76 11.66 7.84 -5.58
N GLN A 77 12.97 7.69 -5.32
CA GLN A 77 13.74 8.75 -4.69
C GLN A 77 13.77 9.96 -5.63
N THR A 78 12.99 10.98 -5.31
CA THR A 78 12.92 12.25 -6.03
C THR A 78 14.06 13.21 -5.67
N GLU A 79 15.17 12.70 -5.13
CA GLU A 79 16.42 13.46 -5.00
C GLU A 79 17.10 13.58 -6.38
N ARG A 80 16.47 14.39 -7.24
CA ARG A 80 16.86 14.94 -8.55
C ARG A 80 15.67 14.85 -9.51
N ALA A 81 15.53 15.92 -10.30
CA ALA A 81 14.52 16.24 -11.30
C ALA A 81 13.53 15.13 -11.70
N ILE A 82 12.24 15.50 -11.78
CA ILE A 82 11.11 14.73 -12.32
C ILE A 82 11.43 13.95 -13.62
N ASP A 83 12.46 14.38 -14.36
CA ASP A 83 12.93 13.78 -15.62
C ASP A 83 13.45 12.33 -15.50
N ASP A 84 13.78 11.83 -14.31
CA ASP A 84 14.35 10.47 -14.13
C ASP A 84 13.34 9.39 -13.66
N THR A 85 12.05 9.73 -13.52
CA THR A 85 11.01 8.78 -13.08
C THR A 85 10.21 8.25 -14.28
N TYR A 86 10.49 7.02 -14.72
CA TYR A 86 9.71 6.33 -15.75
C TYR A 86 9.36 4.90 -15.34
N ILE A 87 8.29 4.37 -15.93
CA ILE A 87 7.87 2.97 -15.84
C ILE A 87 8.10 2.35 -17.23
N GLU A 88 9.00 1.38 -17.33
CA GLU A 88 9.09 0.53 -18.53
C GLU A 88 7.94 -0.48 -18.53
N LEU A 89 7.23 -0.56 -19.67
CA LEU A 89 6.16 -1.52 -19.91
C LEU A 89 6.63 -2.53 -20.96
N TYR A 90 6.55 -3.82 -20.63
CA TYR A 90 6.73 -4.94 -21.57
C TYR A 90 5.41 -5.69 -21.72
#